data_AF-A0A924H3W1-F1
#
_entry.id   AF-A0A924H3W1-F1
#
_cell.length_a   1.000
_cell.length_b   1.000
_cell.length_c   1.000
_cell.angle_alpha   90.00
_cell.angle_beta   90.00
_cell.angle_gamma   90.00
#
_symmetry.space_group_name_H-M   'P 1'
#
loop_
_entity.id
_entity.type
_entity.pdbx_description
1 polymer ?
#
loop_
_entity_poly.entity_id
_entity_poly.type
_entity_poly.pdbx_seq_one_letter_code
_entity_poly.pdbx_strand_id
1 'polypeptide(L)'
;MSSADFLFTPTIQRVLAATLPDPGRSFYMRELVLLADGGKGNAQRQIEKLIEAGVLVEDARKGRQRSIRANIDFFLYPEMSSIARK
;
A
#
# COMPACT_ATOMS: atom_id res chain seq x y z
N MET A 1 -8.93 -9.62 17.74
CA MET A 1 -9.20 -9.01 16.44
C MET A 1 -8.76 -7.56 16.53
N SER A 2 -7.74 -7.19 15.75
CA SER A 2 -7.34 -5.79 15.58
C SER A 2 -8.43 -5.08 14.76
N SER A 3 -8.52 -3.75 14.86
CA SER A 3 -9.32 -2.94 13.95
C SER A 3 -8.95 -3.17 12.48
N ALA A 4 -7.70 -3.53 12.20
CA ALA A 4 -7.25 -3.84 10.83
C ALA A 4 -8.00 -5.05 10.23
N ASP A 5 -8.34 -6.05 11.06
CA ASP A 5 -8.97 -7.31 10.63
C ASP A 5 -10.34 -7.12 9.98
N PHE A 6 -11.12 -6.12 10.45
CA PHE A 6 -12.45 -5.84 9.89
C PHE A 6 -12.42 -4.79 8.79
N LEU A 7 -11.44 -3.87 8.82
CA LEU A 7 -11.34 -2.76 7.86
C LEU A 7 -10.70 -3.18 6.55
N PHE A 8 -9.74 -4.11 6.60
CA PHE A 8 -8.87 -4.41 5.47
C PHE A 8 -8.75 -5.90 5.24
N THR A 9 -8.74 -6.29 3.96
CA THR A 9 -8.40 -7.66 3.58
C THR A 9 -6.95 -7.96 3.94
N PRO A 10 -6.56 -9.24 4.16
CA PRO A 10 -5.17 -9.60 4.48
C PRO A 10 -4.16 -9.08 3.45
N THR A 11 -4.52 -9.12 2.17
CA THR A 11 -3.75 -8.55 1.06
C THR A 11 -3.45 -7.06 1.27
N ILE A 12 -4.47 -6.26 1.61
CA ILE A 12 -4.31 -4.82 1.85
C ILE A 12 -3.52 -4.57 3.12
N GLN A 13 -3.79 -5.31 4.20
CA GLN A 13 -3.06 -5.16 5.46
C GLN A 13 -1.55 -5.31 5.26
N ARG A 14 -1.11 -6.32 4.50
CA ARG A 14 0.32 -6.54 4.20
C ARG A 14 0.93 -5.40 3.39
N VAL A 15 0.21 -4.89 2.40
CA VAL A 15 0.67 -3.73 1.60
C VAL A 15 0.77 -2.48 2.47
N LEU A 16 -0.22 -2.19 3.31
CA LEU A 16 -0.21 -1.04 4.21
C LEU A 16 0.88 -1.17 5.30
N ALA A 17 1.06 -2.36 5.87
CA ALA A 17 2.11 -2.63 6.84
C ALA A 17 3.52 -2.46 6.24
N ALA A 18 3.70 -2.71 4.93
CA ALA A 18 4.96 -2.46 4.26
C ALA A 18 5.19 -0.99 3.91
N THR A 19 4.15 -0.25 3.54
CA THR A 19 4.27 1.09 2.93
C THR A 19 4.10 2.24 3.92
N LEU A 20 3.19 2.12 4.89
CA LEU A 20 2.86 3.23 5.79
C LEU A 20 3.93 3.54 6.85
N PRO A 21 4.66 2.56 7.43
CA PRO A 21 5.66 2.86 8.46
C PRO A 21 6.87 3.65 7.97
N ASP A 22 7.23 3.51 6.69
CA ASP A 22 8.37 4.17 6.04
C ASP A 22 7.91 4.85 4.74
N PRO A 23 7.22 6.01 4.83
CA PRO A 23 6.63 6.66 3.66
C PRO A 23 7.65 7.20 2.65
N GLY A 24 8.93 7.32 3.05
CA GLY A 24 10.02 7.70 2.15
C GLY A 24 10.51 6.56 1.28
N ARG A 25 10.18 5.31 1.62
CA ARG A 25 10.56 4.13 0.84
C ARG A 25 9.58 3.91 -0.31
N SER A 26 10.14 3.84 -1.50
CA SER A 26 9.40 3.44 -2.69
C SER A 26 9.57 1.96 -2.98
N PHE A 27 8.50 1.35 -3.46
CA PHE A 27 8.39 -0.05 -3.81
C PHE A 27 8.03 -0.19 -5.28
N TYR A 28 8.50 -1.25 -5.92
CA TYR A 28 8.00 -1.62 -7.23
C TYR A 28 6.69 -2.40 -7.09
N MET A 29 5.81 -2.26 -8.08
CA MET A 29 4.55 -3.01 -8.13
C MET A 29 4.74 -4.52 -7.88
N ARG A 30 5.79 -5.11 -8.47
CA ARG A 30 6.11 -6.54 -8.26
C ARG A 30 6.44 -6.88 -6.81
N GLU A 31 7.10 -5.97 -6.08
CA GLU A 31 7.48 -6.18 -4.68
C GLU A 31 6.24 -6.15 -3.80
N LEU A 32 5.35 -5.18 -4.02
CA LEU A 32 4.07 -5.11 -3.31
C LEU A 32 3.18 -6.33 -3.59
N VAL A 33 3.14 -6.80 -4.84
CA VAL A 33 2.39 -8.01 -5.20
C VAL A 33 2.94 -9.25 -4.51
N LEU A 34 4.27 -9.39 -4.39
CA LEU A 34 4.90 -10.49 -3.65
C LEU A 34 4.61 -10.40 -2.15
N LEU A 35 4.70 -9.20 -1.57
CA LEU A 35 4.41 -8.96 -0.15
C LEU A 35 2.96 -9.23 0.22
N ALA A 36 2.02 -8.98 -0.70
CA ALA A 36 0.60 -9.14 -0.45
C ALA A 36 0.18 -10.60 -0.23
N ASP A 37 1.02 -11.58 -0.62
CA ASP A 37 0.81 -13.02 -0.43
C ASP A 37 -0.63 -13.45 -0.78
N GLY A 38 -1.05 -13.05 -1.98
CA GLY A 38 -2.35 -13.33 -2.57
C GLY A 38 -2.20 -13.59 -4.07
N GLY A 39 -3.26 -14.11 -4.71
CA GLY A 39 -3.24 -14.38 -6.15
C GLY A 39 -2.80 -13.13 -6.93
N LYS A 40 -1.79 -13.26 -7.80
CA LYS A 40 -1.09 -12.16 -8.49
C LYS A 40 -2.03 -11.07 -9.03
N GLY A 41 -3.09 -11.47 -9.73
CA GLY A 41 -4.06 -10.55 -10.34
C GLY A 41 -5.02 -9.90 -9.33
N ASN A 42 -5.28 -10.50 -8.17
CA ASN A 42 -6.05 -9.87 -7.10
C ASN A 42 -5.18 -8.83 -6.38
N ALA A 43 -3.96 -9.21 -5.98
CA ALA A 43 -3.02 -8.32 -5.30
C ALA A 43 -2.75 -7.05 -6.12
N GLN A 44 -2.42 -7.22 -7.41
CA GLN A 44 -2.20 -6.08 -8.30
C GLN A 44 -3.44 -5.16 -8.36
N ARG A 45 -4.64 -5.72 -8.51
CA ARG A 45 -5.88 -4.91 -8.54
C ARG A 45 -6.12 -4.15 -7.24
N GLN A 46 -5.84 -4.74 -6.08
CA GLN A 46 -5.98 -4.03 -4.81
C GLN A 46 -4.96 -2.90 -4.68
N ILE A 47 -3.72 -3.10 -5.15
CA ILE A 47 -2.70 -2.05 -5.14
C ILE A 47 -3.08 -0.89 -6.06
N GLU A 48 -3.59 -1.17 -7.26
CA GLU A 48 -4.09 -0.12 -8.16
C GLU A 48 -5.24 0.67 -7.51
N LYS A 49 -6.17 0.01 -6.81
CA LYS A 49 -7.24 0.70 -6.07
C LYS A 49 -6.70 1.64 -4.98
N LEU A 50 -5.63 1.24 -4.29
CA LEU A 50 -5.00 2.11 -3.29
C LEU A 50 -4.34 3.35 -3.93
N ILE A 51 -3.80 3.20 -5.15
CA ILE A 51 -3.25 4.31 -5.93
C ILE A 51 -4.38 5.22 -6.42
N GLU A 52 -5.45 4.66 -7.00
CA GLU A 52 -6.62 5.40 -7.46
C GLU A 52 -7.30 6.17 -6.33
N ALA A 53 -7.37 5.58 -5.13
CA ALA A 53 -7.90 6.23 -3.93
C ALA A 53 -6.94 7.28 -3.34
N GLY A 54 -5.71 7.37 -3.81
CA GLY A 54 -4.69 8.29 -3.31
C GLY A 54 -4.03 7.86 -1.99
N VAL A 55 -4.27 6.65 -1.49
CA VAL A 55 -3.59 6.09 -0.30
C VAL A 55 -2.11 5.84 -0.62
N LEU A 56 -1.85 5.34 -1.83
CA LEU A 56 -0.51 5.20 -2.40
C LEU A 56 -0.35 6.19 -3.54
N VAL A 57 0.89 6.59 -3.80
CA VAL A 57 1.22 7.48 -4.92
C VAL A 57 2.36 6.89 -5.73
N GLU A 58 2.35 7.18 -7.02
CA GLU A 58 3.45 6.84 -7.91
C GLU A 58 4.47 7.98 -7.92
N ASP A 59 5.74 7.64 -7.76
CA ASP A 59 6.80 8.60 -8.01
C ASP A 59 6.94 8.89 -9.51
N ALA A 60 7.58 10.03 -9.81
CA ALA A 60 7.97 10.37 -11.16
C ALA A 60 8.76 9.20 -11.79
N ARG A 61 8.33 8.77 -12.98
CA ARG A 61 8.89 7.58 -13.64
C ARG A 61 10.41 7.71 -13.83
N LYS A 62 11.18 6.94 -13.06
CA LYS A 62 12.60 6.68 -13.34
C LYS A 62 12.70 5.46 -14.27
N GLY A 63 12.56 5.70 -15.58
CA GLY A 63 12.58 4.64 -16.60
C GLY A 63 11.25 3.90 -16.77
N ARG A 64 11.29 2.58 -17.02
CA ARG A 64 10.10 1.74 -17.28
C ARG A 64 9.39 1.22 -16.03
N GLN A 65 9.90 1.55 -14.84
CA GLN A 65 9.46 0.91 -13.60
C GLN A 65 8.60 1.86 -12.76
N ARG A 66 7.36 1.44 -12.46
CA ARG A 66 6.46 2.14 -11.56
C ARG A 66 6.99 1.98 -10.14
N SER A 67 7.36 3.10 -9.52
CA SER A 67 7.78 3.17 -8.13
C SER A 67 6.63 3.78 -7.33
N ILE A 68 6.21 3.09 -6.28
CA ILE A 68 4.98 3.32 -5.52
C ILE A 68 5.37 3.48 -4.06
N ARG A 69 4.89 4.54 -3.42
CA ARG A 69 5.13 4.80 -1.98
C ARG A 69 3.84 5.21 -1.30
N ALA A 70 3.88 5.29 0.04
CA ALA A 70 2.76 5.86 0.79
C ALA A 70 2.57 7.34 0.43
N ASN A 71 1.31 7.77 0.32
CA ASN A 71 0.97 9.16 0.15
C ASN A 71 0.73 9.82 1.52
N ILE A 72 1.70 10.58 2.00
CA ILE A 72 1.57 11.31 3.27
C ILE A 72 0.59 12.48 3.19
N ASP A 73 0.24 12.92 1.97
CA ASP A 73 -0.74 13.98 1.72
C ASP A 73 -2.18 13.44 1.68
N PHE A 74 -2.35 12.12 1.81
CA PHE A 74 -3.69 11.50 1.92
C PHE A 74 -4.34 11.87 3.25
N PHE A 75 -5.60 12.31 3.22
CA PHE A 75 -6.28 12.88 4.38
C PHE A 75 -6.44 11.94 5.59
N LEU A 76 -6.37 10.62 5.38
CA LEU A 76 -6.39 9.62 6.46
C LEU A 76 -5.03 8.95 6.70
N TYR A 77 -3.93 9.48 6.16
CA TYR A 77 -2.61 8.87 6.34
C TYR A 77 -2.25 8.67 7.83
N PRO A 78 -2.43 9.66 8.73
CA PRO A 78 -2.12 9.49 10.15
C PRO A 78 -2.95 8.37 10.82
N GLU A 79 -4.25 8.33 10.53
CA GLU A 79 -5.20 7.35 11.09
C GLU A 79 -4.88 5.94 10.56
N MET A 80 -4.69 5.80 9.25
CA MET A 80 -4.33 4.53 8.62
C MET A 80 -2.99 4.00 9.14
N SER A 81 -2.00 4.87 9.31
CA SER A 81 -0.69 4.50 9.88
C SER A 81 -0.82 4.06 11.33
N SER A 82 -1.68 4.70 12.12
CA SER A 82 -1.99 4.28 13.49
C SER A 82 -2.68 2.92 13.53
N ILE A 83 -3.66 2.68 12.65
CA ILE A 83 -4.38 1.40 12.55
C ILE A 83 -3.44 0.27 12.10
N ALA A 84 -2.56 0.53 11.13
CA ALA A 84 -1.63 -0.48 10.60
C ALA A 84 -0.52 -0.87 11.60
N ARG A 85 -0.22 -0.02 12.60
CA ARG A 85 0.77 -0.29 13.66
C ARG A 85 0.19 -1.03 14.87
N LYS A 86 -1.14 -1.20 14.96
CA LYS A 86 -1.86 -1.80 16.10
C LYS A 86 -2.37 -3.21 15.80
#